data_AF-A0A3L7SPS4-F1
#
_entry.id   AF-A0A3L7SPS4-F1
#
_cell.length_a   1.000
_cell.length_b   1.000
_cell.length_c   1.000
_cell.angle_alpha   90.00
_cell.angle_beta   90.00
_cell.angle_gamma   90.00
#
_symmetry.space_group_name_H-M   'P 1'
#
loop_
_entity.id
_entity.type
_entity.pdbx_description
1 polymer ?
#
loop_
_entity_poly.entity_id
_entity_poly.type
_entity_poly.pdbx_seq_one_letter_code
_entity_poly.pdbx_strand_id
1 'polypeptide(L)'
;MPLASPPPAMARDSKPVSLRELEMAAIVESLERNQGNKPRTAEELGISLKTLYNKLHQRADAQQAAGQASAAVEGPADAAA
;
A
#
# COMPACT_ATOMS: atom_id res chain seq x y z
N MET A 1 -2.21 11.57 45.85
CA MET A 1 -2.91 10.99 44.69
C MET A 1 -1.88 10.83 43.57
N PRO A 2 -1.53 9.63 43.11
CA PRO A 2 -0.58 9.48 42.00
C PRO A 2 -1.31 9.74 40.67
N LEU A 3 -0.73 10.64 39.87
CA LEU A 3 -1.13 10.94 38.50
C LEU A 3 -0.74 9.76 37.61
N ALA A 4 -1.71 9.14 36.93
CA ALA A 4 -1.48 8.02 36.05
C ALA A 4 -0.58 8.44 34.87
N SER A 5 0.50 7.67 34.63
CA SER A 5 1.37 7.87 33.47
C SER A 5 0.60 7.54 32.18
N PRO A 6 0.72 8.35 31.11
CA PRO A 6 0.13 7.99 29.82
C PRO A 6 0.81 6.72 29.27
N PRO A 7 0.07 5.85 28.55
CA PRO A 7 0.64 4.66 27.96
C PRO A 7 1.69 5.06 26.90
N PRO A 8 2.75 4.26 26.72
CA PRO A 8 3.70 4.49 25.64
C PRO A 8 2.96 4.38 24.31
N ALA A 9 2.85 5.50 23.60
CA ALA A 9 2.35 5.51 22.24
C ALA A 9 3.24 4.58 21.41
N MET A 10 2.64 3.50 20.89
CA MET A 10 3.30 2.47 20.09
C MET A 10 4.24 3.14 19.08
N ALA A 11 5.54 3.04 19.33
CA ALA A 11 6.58 3.42 18.38
C ALA A 11 6.46 2.46 17.21
N ARG A 12 5.74 2.89 16.18
CA ARG A 12 5.60 2.18 14.92
C ARG A 12 7.02 1.97 14.40
N ASP A 13 7.44 0.73 14.17
CA ASP A 13 8.74 0.38 13.62
C ASP A 13 9.09 1.33 12.47
N SER A 14 9.92 2.33 12.77
CA SER A 14 10.17 3.46 11.87
C SER A 14 11.27 3.09 10.90
N LYS A 15 11.08 2.00 10.15
CA LYS A 15 11.86 1.80 8.93
C LYS A 15 11.42 2.90 7.95
N PRO A 16 12.37 3.56 7.27
CA PRO A 16 12.02 4.56 6.28
C PRO A 16 11.23 3.88 5.16
N VAL A 17 9.96 4.23 5.07
CA VAL A 17 9.08 3.85 3.96
C VAL A 17 9.17 4.90 2.87
N SER A 18 9.06 4.47 1.62
CA SER A 18 9.08 5.40 0.50
C SER A 18 7.83 6.29 0.52
N LEU A 19 7.94 7.49 -0.05
CA LEU A 19 6.79 8.38 -0.22
C LEU A 19 5.64 7.69 -0.96
N ARG A 20 5.98 6.85 -1.95
CA ARG A 20 5.00 6.07 -2.71
C ARG A 20 4.20 5.10 -1.84
N GLU A 21 4.85 4.44 -0.89
CA GLU A 21 4.18 3.51 0.03
C GLU A 21 3.28 4.27 1.01
N LEU A 22 3.74 5.42 1.52
CA LEU A 22 2.94 6.29 2.39
C LEU A 22 1.69 6.81 1.67
N GLU A 23 1.84 7.32 0.45
CA GLU A 23 0.72 7.77 -0.38
C GLU A 23 -0.28 6.62 -0.63
N MET A 24 0.23 5.41 -0.90
CA MET A 24 -0.62 4.26 -1.17
C MET A 24 -1.39 3.82 0.07
N ALA A 25 -0.74 3.76 1.23
CA ALA A 25 -1.39 3.45 2.50
C ALA A 25 -2.53 4.44 2.78
N ALA A 26 -2.27 5.73 2.59
CA ALA A 26 -3.28 6.78 2.75
C ALA A 26 -4.47 6.61 1.79
N ILE A 27 -4.21 6.26 0.52
CA ILE A 27 -5.27 6.00 -0.48
C ILE A 27 -6.12 4.80 -0.08
N VAL A 28 -5.52 3.70 0.36
CA VAL A 28 -6.25 2.48 0.73
C VAL A 28 -7.11 2.74 1.97
N GLU A 29 -6.54 3.32 3.03
CA GLU A 29 -7.27 3.66 4.24
C GLU A 29 -8.44 4.61 3.95
N SER A 30 -8.22 5.63 3.12
CA SER A 30 -9.26 6.58 2.74
C SER A 30 -10.36 5.92 1.91
N LEU A 31 -10.02 4.99 1.00
CA LEU A 31 -11.01 4.23 0.23
C LEU A 31 -11.85 3.33 1.13
N GLU A 32 -11.27 2.67 2.13
CA GLU A 32 -12.00 1.85 3.10
C GLU A 32 -12.99 2.70 3.90
N ARG A 33 -12.53 3.84 4.45
CA ARG A 33 -13.37 4.79 5.20
C ARG A 33 -14.51 5.35 4.35
N ASN A 34 -14.25 5.60 3.07
CA ASN A 34 -15.21 6.14 2.11
C ASN A 34 -15.99 5.06 1.34
N GLN A 35 -15.91 3.78 1.73
CA GLN A 35 -16.67 2.67 1.12
C GLN A 35 -16.44 2.56 -0.40
N GLY A 36 -15.21 2.79 -0.85
CA GLY A 36 -14.82 2.75 -2.26
C GLY A 36 -15.21 4.00 -3.07
N ASN A 37 -15.77 5.04 -2.43
CA ASN A 37 -16.13 6.27 -3.11
C ASN A 37 -14.88 7.09 -3.50
N LYS A 38 -14.47 6.93 -4.76
CA LYS A 38 -13.27 7.54 -5.35
C LYS A 38 -13.27 9.08 -5.34
N PRO A 39 -14.34 9.80 -5.74
CA PRO A 39 -14.34 11.27 -5.67
C PRO A 39 -14.17 11.77 -4.24
N ARG A 40 -14.91 11.20 -3.29
CA ARG A 40 -14.79 11.59 -1.87
C ARG A 40 -13.41 11.31 -1.29
N THR A 41 -12.80 10.19 -1.69
CA THR A 41 -11.42 9.85 -1.30
C THR A 41 -10.42 10.87 -1.86
N ALA A 42 -10.58 11.28 -3.12
CA ALA A 42 -9.70 12.26 -3.75
C ALA A 42 -9.82 13.64 -3.07
N GLU A 43 -11.03 14.06 -2.72
CA GLU A 43 -11.31 15.28 -1.95
C GLU A 43 -10.68 15.23 -0.55
N GLU A 44 -10.84 14.11 0.19
CA GLU A 44 -10.23 13.93 1.52
C GLU A 44 -8.70 14.01 1.48
N LEU A 45 -8.09 13.42 0.46
CA LEU A 45 -6.64 13.43 0.28
C LEU A 45 -6.10 14.73 -0.35
N GLY A 46 -6.97 15.64 -0.80
CA GLY A 46 -6.57 16.87 -1.47
C GLY A 46 -5.93 16.66 -2.83
N ILE A 47 -6.27 15.59 -3.54
CA ILE A 47 -5.75 15.26 -4.88
C ILE A 47 -6.86 15.24 -5.92
N SER A 48 -6.49 15.34 -7.20
CA SER A 48 -7.46 15.15 -8.29
C SER A 48 -7.84 13.68 -8.45
N LEU A 49 -9.05 13.40 -8.95
CA LEU A 49 -9.48 12.06 -9.36
C LEU A 49 -8.47 11.40 -10.32
N LYS A 50 -7.94 12.17 -11.28
CA LYS A 50 -6.92 11.70 -12.22
C LYS A 50 -5.65 11.24 -11.49
N THR A 51 -5.19 12.01 -10.50
CA THR A 51 -4.05 11.64 -9.66
C THR A 51 -4.34 10.35 -8.89
N LEU A 52 -5.52 10.21 -8.28
CA LEU A 52 -5.92 9.00 -7.59
C LEU A 52 -5.86 7.77 -8.52
N TYR A 53 -6.44 7.85 -9.71
CA TYR A 53 -6.38 6.77 -10.70
C TYR A 53 -4.95 6.46 -11.15
N ASN A 54 -4.12 7.48 -11.41
CA ASN A 54 -2.72 7.29 -11.78
C ASN A 54 -1.95 6.54 -10.69
N LYS A 55 -2.13 6.90 -9.41
CA LYS A 55 -1.48 6.22 -8.28
C LYS A 55 -1.93 4.77 -8.16
N LEU A 56 -3.23 4.49 -8.34
CA LEU A 56 -3.77 3.13 -8.34
C LEU A 56 -3.21 2.28 -9.49
N HIS A 57 -3.12 2.84 -10.70
CA HIS A 57 -2.57 2.14 -11.87
C HIS A 57 -1.10 1.77 -11.67
N GLN A 58 -0.28 2.73 -11.20
CA GLN A 58 1.13 2.52 -10.91
C GLN A 58 1.36 1.33 -9.96
N ARG A 59 0.45 1.09 -9.01
CA ARG A 59 0.52 -0.06 -8.10
C ARG A 59 0.22 -1.38 -8.81
N ALA A 60 -0.82 -1.42 -9.65
CA ALA A 60 -1.18 -2.61 -10.40
C ALA A 60 -0.02 -3.07 -11.30
N ASP A 61 0.61 -2.13 -12.00
CA ASP A 61 1.77 -2.42 -12.86
C ASP A 61 2.96 -2.97 -12.07
N ALA A 62 3.24 -2.41 -10.88
CA ALA A 62 4.31 -2.87 -10.01
C ALA A 62 4.04 -4.26 -9.41
N GLN A 63 2.79 -4.59 -9.07
CA GLN A 63 2.40 -5.92 -8.61
C GLN A 63 2.48 -6.96 -9.73
N GLN A 64 2.14 -6.58 -10.97
CA GLN A 64 2.28 -7.45 -12.12
C GLN A 64 3.75 -7.74 -12.47
N ALA A 65 4.64 -6.76 -12.35
CA ALA A 65 6.08 -6.97 -12.53
C ALA A 65 6.68 -7.89 -11.44
N ALA A 66 6.25 -7.71 -10.17
CA ALA A 66 6.72 -8.55 -9.06
C ALA A 66 6.18 -9.99 -9.12
N GLY A 67 4.94 -10.19 -9.55
CA GLY A 67 4.32 -11.51 -9.69
C GLY A 67 4.91 -12.36 -10.82
N GLN A 68 5.44 -11.74 -11.87
CA GLN A 68 6.07 -12.45 -13.00
C GLN A 68 7.49 -12.96 -12.70
N ALA A 69 8.18 -12.36 -11.71
CA ALA A 69 9.54 -12.79 -11.33
C ALA A 69 9.56 -14.08 -10.48
N SER A 70 8.46 -14.40 -9.79
CA SER A 70 8.39 -15.62 -8.95
C SER A 70 7.96 -16.87 -9.72
N ALA A 71 7.41 -16.74 -10.94
CA ALA A 71 6.91 -17.89 -11.72
C ALA A 71 7.99 -18.56 -12.61
N ALA A 72 9.19 -17.99 -12.71
CA ALA A 72 10.24 -18.46 -13.65
C ALA A 72 11.34 -19.34 -13.01
N VAL A 73 11.22 -19.71 -11.73
CA VAL A 73 12.27 -20.49 -11.01
C VAL A 73 11.99 -21.99 -10.93
N GLU A 74 10.77 -22.46 -11.24
CA GLU A 74 10.52 -23.90 -11.39
C GLU A 74 10.68 -24.33 -12.85
N GLY A 75 11.95 -24.40 -13.28
CA GLY A 75 12.31 -25.18 -14.46
C GLY A 75 12.06 -26.68 -14.20
N PRO A 76 11.66 -27.48 -15.21
CA PRO A 76 11.49 -28.92 -15.04
C PRO A 76 12.86 -29.55 -14.78
N ALA A 77 13.14 -29.81 -13.50
CA ALA A 77 14.23 -30.67 -13.08
C ALA A 77 13.83 -32.13 -13.35
N ASP A 78 14.61 -32.76 -14.22
CA ASP A 78 14.85 -34.20 -14.31
C ASP A 78 13.67 -35.10 -14.72
N ALA A 79 13.54 -35.32 -16.03
CA ALA A 79 12.96 -36.53 -16.58
C ALA A 79 13.98 -37.18 -17.53
N ALA A 80 15.10 -37.63 -16.94
CA ALA A 80 16.00 -38.59 -17.54
C ALA A 80 15.90 -39.90 -16.75
N ALA A 81 15.04 -40.82 -17.21
CA ALA A 81 15.08 -42.24 -16.87
C ALA A 81 14.39 -43.06 -17.95
#